data_AF-A0A9E7LDS5-F1
#
_entry.id   AF-A0A9E7LDS5-F1
#
_cell.length_a   1.000
_cell.length_b   1.000
_cell.length_c   1.000
_cell.angle_alpha   90.00
_cell.angle_beta   90.00
_cell.angle_gamma   90.00
#
_symmetry.space_group_name_H-M   'P 1'
#
loop_
_entity.id
_entity.type
_entity.pdbx_description
1 polymer ?
#
loop_
_entity_poly.entity_id
_entity_poly.type
_entity_poly.pdbx_seq_one_letter_code
_entity_poly.pdbx_strand_id
1 'polypeptide(L)'
;MGISKVVGCAATVLFSAAIYLKKSGFTYTPIPLLVGALVGFSVSIASHPSINLPSLLGKRSDGSFPLWAKLIFGPYLVSVRLYAVLKRLKRRESLYNEVSENLYVGGWPTSPGQMPPGDPVVIDCTCELPKGSFINKDAYFCIPLWDSRSPSPAQIESAVRWACQKRAEKKPIYIHCANVWGKDENSSLHSE
;
A
#
# COMPACT_ATOMS: atom_id res chain seq x y z
N MET A 1 -4.10 15.09 -1.75
CA MET A 1 -4.13 15.22 -0.27
C MET A 1 -3.33 14.07 0.31
N GLY A 2 -2.36 14.31 1.20
CA GLY A 2 -1.51 13.23 1.73
C GLY A 2 -2.27 12.26 2.63
N ILE A 3 -1.83 11.00 2.69
CA ILE A 3 -2.48 9.92 3.45
C ILE A 3 -2.72 10.30 4.93
N SER A 4 -1.77 11.02 5.55
CA SER A 4 -1.88 11.46 6.94
C SER A 4 -3.11 12.34 7.18
N LYS A 5 -3.42 13.28 6.27
CA LYS A 5 -4.58 14.17 6.37
C LYS A 5 -5.89 13.41 6.17
N VAL A 6 -5.94 12.53 5.17
CA VAL A 6 -7.14 11.74 4.86
C VAL A 6 -7.51 10.84 6.04
N VAL A 7 -6.52 10.09 6.56
CA VAL A 7 -6.72 9.19 7.70
C VAL A 7 -7.03 9.98 8.98
N GLY A 8 -6.36 11.13 9.19
CA GLY A 8 -6.63 12.01 10.32
C GLY A 8 -8.06 12.56 10.33
N CYS A 9 -8.57 13.04 9.19
CA CYS A 9 -9.95 13.50 9.08
C CYS A 9 -10.95 12.36 9.37
N ALA A 10 -10.71 11.17 8.82
CA ALA A 10 -11.57 10.01 9.08
C ALA A 10 -11.55 9.63 10.58
N ALA A 11 -10.40 9.67 11.23
CA ALA A 11 -10.26 9.41 12.67
C ALA A 11 -11.05 10.43 13.51
N THR A 12 -11.01 11.71 13.16
CA THR A 12 -11.78 12.77 13.83
C THR A 12 -13.29 12.55 13.69
N VAL A 13 -13.77 12.12 12.51
CA VAL A 13 -15.19 11.79 12.29
C VAL A 13 -15.60 10.61 13.18
N LEU A 14 -14.81 9.53 13.21
CA LEU A 14 -15.09 8.37 14.06
C LEU A 14 -15.12 8.73 15.55
N PHE A 15 -14.17 9.55 16.00
CA PHE A 15 -14.10 10.04 17.37
C PHE A 15 -15.33 10.90 17.73
N SER A 16 -15.72 11.80 16.84
CA SER A 16 -16.89 12.67 17.04
C SER A 16 -18.19 11.86 17.11
N ALA A 17 -18.34 10.87 16.22
CA ALA A 17 -19.47 9.94 16.23
C ALA A 17 -19.52 9.11 17.52
N ALA A 18 -18.37 8.66 18.02
CA ALA A 18 -18.28 7.94 19.29
C ALA A 18 -18.74 8.79 20.49
N ILE A 19 -18.32 10.06 20.55
CA ILE A 19 -18.77 11.00 21.59
C ILE A 19 -20.28 11.21 21.50
N TYR A 20 -20.81 11.41 20.28
CA TYR A 20 -22.25 11.58 20.07
C TYR A 20 -23.04 10.38 20.57
N LEU A 21 -22.67 9.16 20.17
CA LEU A 21 -23.35 7.93 20.60
C LEU A 21 -23.29 7.73 22.12
N LYS A 22 -22.15 8.05 22.75
CA LYS A 22 -22.01 8.01 24.21
C LYS A 22 -22.96 9.00 24.88
N LYS A 23 -23.09 10.22 24.34
CA LYS A 23 -24.03 11.24 24.85
C LYS A 23 -25.50 10.85 24.65
N SER A 24 -25.81 10.09 23.60
CA SER A 24 -27.16 9.55 23.34
C SER A 24 -27.54 8.34 24.21
N GLY A 25 -26.70 7.95 25.17
CA GLY A 25 -26.99 6.88 26.14
C GLY A 25 -26.53 5.48 25.73
N PHE A 26 -25.80 5.31 24.62
CA PHE A 26 -25.21 4.03 24.25
C PHE A 26 -23.85 3.83 24.92
N THR A 27 -23.76 2.86 25.84
CA THR A 27 -22.54 2.66 26.65
C THR A 27 -21.45 1.87 25.93
N TYR A 28 -21.78 0.79 25.21
CA TYR A 28 -20.79 -0.13 24.62
C TYR A 28 -20.56 0.06 23.12
N THR A 29 -21.58 0.53 22.38
CA THR A 29 -21.50 0.84 20.95
C THR A 29 -20.37 1.80 20.53
N PRO A 30 -19.96 2.82 21.31
CA PRO A 30 -18.89 3.73 20.89
C PRO A 30 -17.48 3.13 21.01
N ILE A 31 -17.29 2.03 21.75
CA ILE A 31 -15.97 1.41 21.97
C ILE A 31 -15.24 1.08 20.65
N PRO A 32 -15.82 0.33 19.68
CA PRO A 32 -15.15 0.05 18.41
C PRO A 32 -14.83 1.32 17.59
N LEU A 33 -15.65 2.37 17.69
CA LEU A 33 -15.38 3.64 17.02
C LEU A 33 -14.19 4.37 17.64
N LEU A 34 -14.05 4.34 18.97
CA LEU A 34 -12.90 4.90 19.68
C LEU A 34 -11.61 4.15 19.35
N VAL A 35 -11.65 2.81 19.31
CA VAL A 35 -10.51 1.99 18.89
C VAL A 35 -10.12 2.33 17.45
N GLY A 36 -11.11 2.43 16.54
CA GLY A 36 -10.88 2.83 15.15
C GLY A 36 -10.27 4.23 15.03
N ALA A 37 -10.75 5.19 15.82
CA ALA A 37 -10.19 6.54 15.86
C ALA A 37 -8.74 6.55 16.39
N LEU A 38 -8.44 5.79 17.45
CA LEU A 38 -7.09 5.68 18.00
C LEU A 38 -6.10 5.08 16.99
N VAL A 39 -6.51 4.01 16.31
CA VAL A 39 -5.74 3.40 15.22
C VAL A 39 -5.53 4.40 14.08
N GLY A 40 -6.58 5.13 13.69
CA GLY A 40 -6.52 6.16 12.65
C GLY A 40 -5.56 7.30 13.01
N PHE A 41 -5.60 7.83 14.23
CA PHE A 41 -4.65 8.83 14.69
C PHE A 41 -3.21 8.30 14.71
N SER A 42 -3.01 7.06 15.17
CA SER A 42 -1.68 6.44 15.18
C SER A 42 -1.08 6.35 13.77
N VAL A 43 -1.88 5.92 12.79
CA VAL A 43 -1.48 5.86 11.37
C VAL A 43 -1.28 7.26 10.79
N SER A 44 -2.14 8.24 11.13
CA SER A 44 -2.02 9.63 10.67
C SER A 44 -0.70 10.25 11.12
N ILE A 45 -0.34 10.05 12.39
CA ILE A 45 0.93 10.51 12.98
C ILE A 45 2.10 9.79 12.31
N ALA A 46 2.09 8.46 12.24
CA ALA A 46 3.21 7.71 11.67
C ALA A 46 3.44 7.96 10.18
N SER A 47 2.37 8.27 9.43
CA SER A 47 2.46 8.63 8.01
C SER A 47 2.77 10.11 7.76
N HIS A 48 2.85 10.94 8.81
CA HIS A 48 3.18 12.35 8.69
C HIS A 48 4.61 12.54 8.11
N PRO A 49 4.86 13.53 7.22
CA PRO A 49 6.15 13.67 6.54
C PRO A 49 7.36 13.78 7.48
N SER A 50 7.18 14.41 8.63
CA SER A 50 8.25 14.60 9.61
C SER A 50 8.58 13.36 10.43
N ILE A 51 7.67 12.38 10.50
CA ILE A 51 7.85 11.15 11.29
C ILE A 51 8.20 9.99 10.36
N ASN A 52 7.41 9.79 9.31
CA ASN A 52 7.62 8.80 8.25
C ASN A 52 8.06 7.42 8.80
N LEU A 53 7.20 6.78 9.60
CA LEU A 53 7.49 5.50 10.26
C LEU A 53 6.68 4.34 9.62
N PRO A 54 7.08 3.84 8.43
CA PRO A 54 6.34 2.78 7.73
C PRO A 54 6.42 1.42 8.43
N SER A 55 7.35 1.26 9.38
CA SER A 55 7.48 0.06 10.22
C SER A 55 6.35 -0.09 11.25
N LEU A 56 5.52 0.94 11.48
CA LEU A 56 4.42 0.89 12.45
C LEU A 56 3.49 -0.31 12.23
N LEU A 57 3.16 -0.60 10.96
CA LEU A 57 2.27 -1.71 10.61
C LEU A 57 2.94 -3.09 10.76
N GLY A 58 4.25 -3.12 11.04
CA GLY A 58 4.99 -4.37 11.28
C GLY A 58 5.14 -5.25 10.04
N LYS A 59 5.02 -4.69 8.83
CA LYS A 59 5.21 -5.44 7.59
C LYS A 59 6.64 -6.00 7.54
N ARG A 60 6.74 -7.31 7.40
CA ARG A 60 8.02 -8.03 7.32
C ARG A 60 8.57 -7.99 5.90
N SER A 61 9.86 -8.30 5.75
CA SER A 61 10.52 -8.39 4.44
C SER A 61 9.90 -9.44 3.53
N ASP A 62 9.26 -10.48 4.08
CA ASP A 62 8.50 -11.50 3.33
C ASP A 62 7.09 -11.04 2.91
N GLY A 63 6.73 -9.79 3.24
CA GLY A 63 5.45 -9.16 2.92
C GLY A 63 4.28 -9.64 3.77
N SER A 64 4.56 -10.39 4.84
CA SER A 64 3.57 -10.82 5.82
C SER A 64 3.39 -9.80 6.95
N PHE A 65 2.22 -9.84 7.57
CA PHE A 65 1.92 -9.08 8.79
C PHE A 65 1.87 -10.03 10.00
N PRO A 66 2.51 -9.68 11.12
CA PRO A 66 2.39 -10.45 12.35
C PRO A 66 0.95 -10.39 12.90
N LEU A 67 0.58 -11.39 13.72
CA LEU A 67 -0.78 -11.51 14.25
C LEU A 67 -1.23 -10.28 15.05
N TRP A 68 -0.33 -9.70 15.86
CA TRP A 68 -0.62 -8.50 16.64
C TRP A 68 -0.97 -7.29 15.74
N ALA A 69 -0.24 -7.11 14.64
CA ALA A 69 -0.51 -6.03 13.69
C ALA A 69 -1.85 -6.24 12.98
N LYS A 70 -2.20 -7.48 12.62
CA LYS A 70 -3.51 -7.82 12.05
C LYS A 70 -4.66 -7.56 13.02
N LEU A 71 -4.44 -7.75 14.33
CA LEU A 71 -5.46 -7.50 15.34
C LEU A 71 -5.69 -6.01 15.59
N ILE A 72 -4.61 -5.23 15.74
CA ILE A 72 -4.67 -3.80 16.04
C ILE A 72 -5.04 -2.99 14.79
N PHE A 73 -4.32 -3.21 13.68
CA PHE A 73 -4.47 -2.45 12.44
C PHE A 73 -5.41 -3.12 11.43
N GLY A 74 -6.00 -4.27 11.77
CA GLY A 74 -6.88 -5.05 10.90
C GLY A 74 -7.94 -4.23 10.17
N PRO A 75 -8.76 -3.44 10.88
CA PRO A 75 -9.77 -2.60 10.24
C PRO A 75 -9.17 -1.65 9.19
N TYR A 76 -8.07 -0.98 9.54
CA TYR A 76 -7.36 -0.08 8.63
C TYR A 76 -6.78 -0.82 7.41
N LEU A 77 -6.09 -1.94 7.62
CA LEU A 77 -5.50 -2.75 6.55
C LEU A 77 -6.58 -3.28 5.59
N VAL A 78 -7.74 -3.68 6.12
CA VAL A 78 -8.88 -4.10 5.30
C VAL A 78 -9.43 -2.92 4.50
N SER A 79 -9.59 -1.74 5.11
CA SER A 79 -10.05 -0.54 4.40
C SER A 79 -9.11 -0.14 3.26
N VAL A 80 -7.78 -0.18 3.46
CA VAL A 80 -6.81 0.15 2.41
C VAL A 80 -6.86 -0.87 1.27
N ARG A 81 -6.97 -2.16 1.58
CA ARG A 81 -7.13 -3.22 0.55
C ARG A 81 -8.42 -3.04 -0.23
N LEU A 82 -9.53 -2.78 0.45
CA LEU A 82 -10.81 -2.54 -0.19
C LEU A 82 -10.74 -1.30 -1.08
N TYR A 83 -10.14 -0.22 -0.61
CA TYR A 83 -9.91 0.98 -1.41
C TYR A 83 -9.10 0.68 -2.67
N ALA A 84 -8.01 -0.08 -2.57
CA ALA A 84 -7.18 -0.47 -3.72
C ALA A 84 -7.99 -1.28 -4.75
N VAL A 85 -8.78 -2.25 -4.30
CA VAL A 85 -9.64 -3.07 -5.17
C VAL A 85 -10.75 -2.20 -5.81
N LEU A 86 -11.46 -1.38 -5.03
CA LEU A 86 -12.53 -0.52 -5.54
C LEU A 86 -11.99 0.52 -6.53
N LYS A 87 -10.84 1.12 -6.23
CA LYS A 87 -10.17 2.07 -7.13
C LYS A 87 -9.83 1.39 -8.46
N ARG A 88 -9.32 0.16 -8.42
CA ARG A 88 -9.05 -0.66 -9.61
C ARG A 88 -10.32 -1.03 -10.38
N LEU A 89 -11.42 -1.35 -9.71
CA LEU A 89 -12.69 -1.62 -10.41
C LEU A 89 -13.23 -0.38 -11.12
N LYS A 90 -13.00 0.81 -10.54
CA LYS A 90 -13.44 2.09 -11.11
C LYS A 90 -12.54 2.58 -12.24
N ARG A 91 -11.23 2.38 -12.12
CA ARG A 91 -10.22 2.77 -13.12
C ARG A 91 -9.93 1.57 -14.01
N ARG A 92 -10.41 1.58 -15.26
CA ARG A 92 -10.01 0.61 -16.31
C ARG A 92 -8.57 0.86 -16.79
N GLU A 93 -7.65 1.12 -15.87
CA GLU A 93 -6.23 1.35 -16.16
C GLU A 93 -5.54 0.01 -16.44
N SER A 94 -4.44 0.05 -17.19
CA SER A 94 -3.56 -1.10 -17.38
C SER A 94 -3.08 -1.62 -16.02
N LEU A 95 -3.10 -2.94 -15.83
CA LEU A 95 -2.70 -3.58 -14.56
C LEU A 95 -1.24 -3.28 -14.21
N TYR A 96 -0.42 -3.17 -15.25
CA TYR A 96 0.99 -2.84 -15.23
C TYR A 96 1.37 -2.25 -16.59
N ASN A 97 2.47 -1.51 -16.64
CA ASN A 97 3.08 -0.99 -17.86
C ASN A 97 4.52 -1.46 -17.95
N GLU A 98 4.95 -1.87 -19.13
CA GLU A 98 6.36 -2.14 -19.40
C GLU A 98 7.08 -0.81 -19.62
N VAL A 99 8.08 -0.53 -18.79
CA VAL A 99 8.87 0.72 -18.85
C VAL A 99 10.18 0.48 -19.60
N SER A 100 10.69 -0.75 -19.55
CA SER A 100 11.87 -1.23 -20.26
C SER A 100 11.74 -2.74 -20.44
N GLU A 101 12.57 -3.35 -21.29
CA GLU A 101 12.53 -4.78 -21.59
C GLU A 101 12.54 -5.63 -20.29
N ASN A 102 11.44 -6.36 -20.07
CA ASN A 102 11.21 -7.19 -18.89
C ASN A 102 11.21 -6.41 -17.56
N LEU A 103 10.90 -5.11 -17.58
CA LEU A 103 10.73 -4.24 -16.42
C LEU A 103 9.35 -3.61 -16.43
N TYR A 104 8.53 -4.00 -15.47
CA TYR A 104 7.13 -3.63 -15.36
C TYR A 104 6.90 -2.78 -14.11
N VAL A 105 6.02 -1.78 -14.23
CA VAL A 105 5.56 -0.94 -13.11
C VAL A 105 4.05 -0.98 -13.05
N GLY A 106 3.47 -1.22 -11.87
CA GLY A 106 2.03 -1.35 -11.74
C GLY A 106 1.50 -1.21 -10.32
N GLY A 107 0.23 -1.60 -10.14
CA GLY A 107 -0.43 -1.58 -8.84
C GLY A 107 -0.34 -2.93 -8.12
N TRP A 108 -0.62 -2.94 -6.83
CA TRP A 108 -0.61 -4.15 -6.01
C TRP A 108 -1.38 -5.34 -6.62
N PRO A 109 -0.74 -6.48 -6.94
CA PRO A 109 -1.40 -7.61 -7.60
C PRO A 109 -2.25 -8.40 -6.60
N THR A 110 -3.54 -8.56 -6.90
CA THR A 110 -4.48 -9.34 -6.06
C THR A 110 -4.63 -10.78 -6.51
N SER A 111 -4.28 -11.09 -7.75
CA SER A 111 -4.37 -12.43 -8.32
C SER A 111 -3.22 -12.71 -9.30
N PRO A 112 -2.91 -13.99 -9.59
CA PRO A 112 -1.85 -14.36 -10.54
C PRO A 112 -2.05 -13.78 -11.94
N GLY A 113 -3.31 -13.67 -12.40
CA GLY A 113 -3.64 -13.09 -13.71
C GLY A 113 -3.38 -11.58 -13.82
N GLN A 114 -2.97 -10.92 -12.73
CA GLN A 114 -2.58 -9.51 -12.72
C GLN A 114 -1.06 -9.31 -12.70
N MET A 115 -0.30 -10.39 -12.76
CA MET A 115 1.16 -10.34 -12.84
C MET A 115 1.59 -10.21 -14.31
N PRO A 116 2.70 -9.49 -14.57
CA PRO A 116 3.35 -9.53 -15.87
C PRO A 116 3.75 -10.97 -16.28
N PRO A 117 3.92 -11.24 -17.58
CA PRO A 117 4.33 -12.55 -18.06
C PRO A 117 5.76 -12.90 -17.61
N GLY A 118 6.09 -14.20 -17.63
CA GLY A 118 7.46 -14.67 -17.42
C GLY A 118 7.89 -14.89 -15.97
N ASP A 119 6.94 -15.05 -15.03
CA ASP A 119 7.21 -15.27 -13.60
C ASP A 119 8.13 -14.17 -13.00
N PRO A 120 7.63 -12.92 -12.96
CA PRO A 120 8.44 -11.79 -12.54
C PRO A 120 8.73 -11.83 -11.04
N VAL A 121 9.92 -11.37 -10.68
CA VAL A 121 10.23 -11.04 -9.29
C VAL A 121 9.62 -9.69 -8.91
N VAL A 122 9.21 -9.55 -7.67
CA VAL A 122 8.37 -8.44 -7.21
C VAL A 122 9.13 -7.53 -6.25
N ILE A 123 9.14 -6.24 -6.56
CA ILE A 123 9.56 -5.17 -5.66
C ILE A 123 8.30 -4.46 -5.16
N ASP A 124 8.01 -4.61 -3.88
CA ASP A 124 6.84 -4.04 -3.22
C ASP A 124 7.19 -2.75 -2.49
N CYS A 125 6.63 -1.64 -2.95
CA CYS A 125 6.85 -0.31 -2.39
C CYS A 125 5.70 0.14 -1.46
N THR A 126 5.05 -0.78 -0.75
CA THR A 126 3.92 -0.48 0.15
C THR A 126 4.17 -0.99 1.57
N CYS A 127 3.68 -0.29 2.58
CA CYS A 127 3.69 -0.80 3.96
C CYS A 127 2.33 -1.38 4.39
N GLU A 128 1.25 -1.08 3.65
CA GLU A 128 -0.13 -1.38 4.01
C GLU A 128 -0.66 -2.66 3.34
N LEU A 129 -0.13 -3.03 2.17
CA LEU A 129 -0.64 -4.14 1.37
C LEU A 129 0.20 -5.40 1.59
N PRO A 130 -0.42 -6.59 1.76
CA PRO A 130 0.33 -7.83 1.97
C PRO A 130 0.83 -8.41 0.65
N LYS A 131 1.87 -9.24 0.72
CA LYS A 131 2.26 -10.07 -0.42
C LYS A 131 1.15 -11.06 -0.78
N GLY A 132 0.88 -11.23 -2.08
CA GLY A 132 0.01 -12.30 -2.58
C GLY A 132 0.59 -13.68 -2.31
N SER A 133 -0.25 -14.65 -1.95
CA SER A 133 0.20 -16.03 -1.65
C SER A 133 0.84 -16.73 -2.84
N PHE A 134 0.53 -16.29 -4.06
CA PHE A 134 1.07 -16.79 -5.31
C PHE A 134 2.50 -16.30 -5.62
N ILE A 135 3.04 -15.34 -4.86
CA ILE A 135 4.39 -14.81 -5.07
C ILE A 135 5.37 -15.58 -4.18
N ASN A 136 6.37 -16.21 -4.80
CA ASN A 136 7.43 -16.90 -4.07
C ASN A 136 8.19 -15.93 -3.15
N LYS A 137 8.60 -16.38 -1.96
CA LYS A 137 9.40 -15.60 -1.01
C LYS A 137 10.73 -15.15 -1.62
N ASP A 138 11.38 -15.99 -2.42
CA ASP A 138 12.68 -15.68 -3.03
C ASP A 138 12.57 -14.72 -4.23
N ALA A 139 11.34 -14.50 -4.71
CA ALA A 139 10.98 -13.60 -5.79
C ALA A 139 10.32 -12.33 -5.27
N TYR A 140 10.57 -11.94 -4.01
CA TYR A 140 9.90 -10.80 -3.38
C TYR A 140 10.87 -9.96 -2.55
N PHE A 141 10.86 -8.65 -2.80
CA PHE A 141 11.66 -7.65 -2.10
C PHE A 141 10.76 -6.52 -1.63
N CYS A 142 10.65 -6.31 -0.31
CA CYS A 142 9.79 -5.28 0.26
C CYS A 142 10.57 -4.03 0.66
N ILE A 143 10.13 -2.87 0.16
CA ILE A 143 10.48 -1.55 0.68
C ILE A 143 9.19 -0.97 1.30
N PRO A 144 9.00 -1.10 2.63
CA PRO A 144 7.80 -0.58 3.26
C PRO A 144 7.79 0.95 3.19
N LEU A 145 6.84 1.50 2.44
CA LEU A 145 6.63 2.94 2.29
C LEU A 145 5.14 3.24 2.43
N TRP A 146 4.84 4.38 3.04
CA TRP A 146 3.48 4.92 3.02
C TRP A 146 3.12 5.37 1.61
N ASP A 147 1.84 5.25 1.24
CA ASP A 147 1.35 5.90 0.02
C ASP A 147 1.70 7.40 0.05
N SER A 148 2.14 7.95 -1.08
CA SER A 148 2.75 9.29 -1.26
C SER A 148 4.16 9.53 -0.69
N ARG A 149 4.88 8.49 -0.27
CA ARG A 149 6.30 8.60 0.14
C ARG A 149 7.25 8.01 -0.89
N SER A 150 8.41 8.65 -1.01
CA SER A 150 9.51 8.16 -1.83
C SER A 150 10.49 7.34 -0.99
N PRO A 151 11.08 6.28 -1.56
CA PRO A 151 12.18 5.57 -0.90
C PRO A 151 13.40 6.48 -0.73
N SER A 152 14.19 6.20 0.30
CA SER A 152 15.52 6.80 0.46
C SER A 152 16.49 6.32 -0.63
N PRO A 153 17.57 7.08 -0.93
CA PRO A 153 18.57 6.65 -1.90
C PRO A 153 19.17 5.26 -1.61
N ALA A 154 19.44 4.95 -0.34
CA ALA A 154 19.97 3.64 0.06
C ALA A 154 18.97 2.48 -0.20
N GLN A 155 17.67 2.73 -0.02
CA GLN A 155 16.63 1.75 -0.35
C GLN A 155 16.52 1.54 -1.86
N ILE A 156 16.62 2.62 -2.65
CA ILE A 156 16.66 2.54 -4.12
C ILE A 156 17.86 1.71 -4.55
N GLU A 157 19.05 2.02 -4.05
CA GLU A 157 20.28 1.29 -4.38
C GLU A 157 20.16 -0.21 -4.04
N SER A 158 19.61 -0.54 -2.88
CA SER A 158 19.39 -1.93 -2.46
C SER A 158 18.43 -2.67 -3.39
N ALA A 159 17.29 -2.04 -3.75
CA ALA A 159 16.34 -2.62 -4.69
C ALA A 159 16.91 -2.77 -6.10
N VAL A 160 17.68 -1.77 -6.57
CA VAL A 160 18.34 -1.83 -7.89
C VAL A 160 19.35 -2.96 -7.93
N ARG A 161 20.21 -3.10 -6.90
CA ARG A 161 21.17 -4.21 -6.81
C ARG A 161 20.48 -5.57 -6.86
N TRP A 162 19.41 -5.74 -6.07
CA TRP A 162 18.63 -6.97 -6.07
C TRP A 162 17.96 -7.24 -7.43
N ALA A 163 17.38 -6.21 -8.06
CA ALA A 163 16.79 -6.31 -9.39
C ALA A 163 17.85 -6.71 -10.45
N CYS A 164 19.04 -6.12 -10.41
CA CYS A 164 20.14 -6.47 -11.31
C CYS A 164 20.54 -7.95 -11.18
N GLN A 165 20.62 -8.48 -9.95
CA GLN A 165 20.89 -9.90 -9.72
C GLN A 165 19.80 -10.78 -10.34
N LYS A 166 18.53 -10.45 -10.16
CA LYS A 166 17.41 -11.19 -10.74
C LYS A 166 17.32 -11.09 -12.26
N ARG A 167 17.68 -9.94 -12.85
CA ARG A 167 17.80 -9.82 -14.31
C ARG A 167 18.92 -10.69 -14.87
N ALA A 168 20.04 -10.85 -14.15
CA ALA A 168 21.10 -11.78 -14.56
C ALA A 168 20.62 -13.25 -14.58
N GLU A 169 19.64 -13.60 -13.73
CA GLU A 169 18.93 -14.89 -13.74
C GLU A 169 17.84 -14.96 -14.84
N LYS A 170 17.75 -13.97 -15.75
CA LYS A 170 16.70 -13.82 -16.78
C LYS A 170 15.27 -13.74 -16.23
N LYS A 171 15.10 -13.29 -14.98
CA LYS A 171 13.79 -13.04 -14.40
C LYS A 171 13.30 -11.62 -14.72
N PRO A 172 12.06 -11.45 -15.19
CA PRO A 172 11.47 -10.11 -15.33
C PRO A 172 11.28 -9.45 -13.97
N ILE A 173 11.29 -8.12 -13.92
CA ILE A 173 11.12 -7.33 -12.70
C ILE A 173 9.75 -6.67 -12.71
N TYR A 174 9.00 -6.82 -11.63
CA TYR A 174 7.74 -6.12 -11.41
C TYR A 174 7.82 -5.23 -10.17
N ILE A 175 7.74 -3.93 -10.36
CA ILE A 175 7.71 -2.95 -9.27
C ILE A 175 6.27 -2.51 -9.07
N HIS A 176 5.74 -2.67 -7.86
CA HIS A 176 4.39 -2.19 -7.56
C HIS A 176 4.32 -1.24 -6.39
N CYS A 177 3.36 -0.31 -6.49
CA CYS A 177 2.97 0.60 -5.42
C CYS A 177 1.48 0.43 -5.09
N ALA A 178 0.99 1.18 -4.10
CA ALA A 178 -0.43 1.22 -3.75
C ALA A 178 -1.28 1.81 -4.90
N ASN A 179 -0.72 2.77 -5.66
CA ASN A 179 -1.32 3.31 -6.86
C ASN A 179 -0.65 2.79 -8.12
N VAL A 180 -1.49 2.50 -9.12
CA VAL A 180 -1.04 2.40 -10.51
C VAL A 180 -0.74 3.83 -10.98
N TRP A 181 0.48 4.10 -11.41
CA TRP A 181 0.74 5.23 -12.31
C TRP A 181 0.65 4.69 -13.72
N GLY A 182 -0.55 4.72 -14.30
CA GLY A 182 -0.73 4.54 -15.72
C GLY A 182 -0.41 5.86 -16.41
N LYS A 183 0.36 5.83 -17.51
CA LYS A 183 0.20 6.90 -18.50
C LYS A 183 -1.26 6.84 -18.93
N ASP A 184 -2.05 7.84 -18.54
CA ASP A 184 -3.28 8.12 -19.25
C ASP A 184 -2.86 8.44 -20.69
N GLU A 185 -3.00 7.47 -21.59
CA GLU A 185 -2.88 7.67 -23.05
C GLU A 185 -3.86 8.74 -23.58
N ASN A 186 -4.74 9.27 -22.71
CA ASN A 186 -5.67 10.34 -23.01
C ASN A 186 -5.27 11.72 -22.43
N SER A 187 -4.12 11.85 -21.76
CA SER A 187 -3.66 13.13 -21.17
C SER A 187 -2.68 13.92 -22.05
N SER A 188 -2.28 13.37 -23.19
CA SER A 188 -1.33 14.00 -24.13
C SER A 188 -1.99 14.70 -25.33
N LEU A 189 -3.29 14.99 -25.30
CA LEU A 189 -4.00 15.69 -26.40
C LEU A 189 -4.45 17.13 -26.08
N HIS A 190 -4.04 17.71 -24.96
CA HIS A 190 -4.39 19.10 -24.61
C HIS A 190 -3.20 19.93 -24.12
N SER A 191 -2.07 19.83 -24.80
CA SER A 191 -0.99 20.81 -24.68
C SER A 191 -0.20 20.90 -25.98
N GLU A 192 -0.86 21.40 -27.03
CA GLU A 192 -0.24 22.18 -28.12
C GLU A 192 -1.10 23.43 -28.35
#